data_AF-A0A7K7JFA3-F1
#
_entry.id   AF-A0A7K7JFA3-F1
#
_cell.length_a   1.000
_cell.length_b   1.000
_cell.length_c   1.000
_cell.angle_alpha   90.00
_cell.angle_beta   90.00
_cell.angle_gamma   90.00
#
_symmetry.space_group_name_H-M   'P 1'
#
loop_
_entity.id
_entity.type
_entity.pdbx_description
1 polymer ?
#
loop_
_entity_poly.entity_id
_entity_poly.type
_entity_poly.pdbx_seq_one_letter_code
_entity_poly.pdbx_strand_id
1 'polypeptide(L)'
;LRALGTKPSWIEGLVQAILQTSQVNVIAVDWVYGSTGAYPSAVDNVTQLALTISQFISKLLALGVPGTSIHIIGVSLGAHVGGLVGHFHGGRLGRITALDPAGPKYTRASPEERLDPGDALFVEAIHTDADIFGIRIPVGHIDYFVNGGKDQPGCPRFISAGYNFLICDHMRAVHLYISALSHPCPIVGFPCASHQDFLNGHCLDCAKPFLSSCPRIGLLEQAGVNMSRLPQEVKVFLMTSPSAPFCVHHSLVEFQLQKKRNRITIIEISFSSNSTKDTAKIIIPKDQETGKRLLAHRVPLCQINTVTLKYIPRNHFWSKDEPFIVGKFCVAPLPLNSSRTMSCLPWGLTLPSKTDISYDLPTACA
;
A
#
# COMPACT_ATOMS: atom_id res chain seq x y z
N LEU A 1 -24.97 9.57 0.14
CA LEU A 1 -25.11 11.04 0.03
C LEU A 1 -25.03 11.62 1.43
N ARG A 2 -23.99 12.41 1.74
CA ARG A 2 -23.95 13.17 2.99
C ARG A 2 -25.06 14.22 2.96
N ALA A 3 -25.68 14.49 4.11
CA ALA A 3 -26.51 15.68 4.25
C ALA A 3 -25.64 16.92 3.95
N LEU A 4 -26.19 17.85 3.18
CA LEU A 4 -25.55 19.14 2.85
C LEU A 4 -24.95 19.76 4.12
N GLY A 5 -23.66 20.11 4.07
CA GLY A 5 -22.99 20.83 5.17
C GLY A 5 -22.40 19.97 6.30
N THR A 6 -22.40 18.63 6.22
CA THR A 6 -21.81 17.79 7.28
C THR A 6 -20.31 17.57 7.08
N LYS A 7 -19.51 18.04 8.06
CA LYS A 7 -18.06 17.84 8.12
C LYS A 7 -17.71 16.34 8.15
N PRO A 8 -16.73 15.87 7.36
CA PRO A 8 -16.25 14.50 7.45
C PRO A 8 -15.68 14.17 8.83
N SER A 9 -16.14 13.08 9.45
CA SER A 9 -15.68 12.65 10.79
C SER A 9 -14.18 12.31 10.86
N TRP A 10 -13.56 11.96 9.74
CA TRP A 10 -12.13 11.61 9.69
C TRP A 10 -11.20 12.82 9.83
N ILE A 11 -11.68 14.04 9.56
CA ILE A 11 -10.85 15.26 9.57
C ILE A 11 -10.24 15.48 10.95
N GLU A 12 -11.04 15.32 12.01
CA GLU A 12 -10.58 15.54 13.39
C GLU A 12 -9.52 14.53 13.80
N GLY A 13 -9.73 13.25 13.45
CA GLY A 13 -8.73 12.21 13.68
C GLY A 13 -7.41 12.48 12.95
N LEU A 14 -7.46 12.97 11.71
CA LEU A 14 -6.27 13.36 10.96
C LEU A 14 -5.55 14.56 11.57
N VAL A 15 -6.30 15.63 11.90
CA VAL A 15 -5.74 16.83 12.55
C VAL A 15 -5.05 16.45 13.86
N GLN A 16 -5.71 15.65 14.69
CA GLN A 16 -5.17 15.19 15.95
C GLN A 16 -3.89 14.35 15.75
N ALA A 17 -3.91 13.40 14.82
CA ALA A 17 -2.75 12.56 14.54
C ALA A 17 -1.53 13.38 14.08
N ILE A 18 -1.74 14.41 13.24
CA ILE A 18 -0.67 15.33 12.82
C ILE A 18 -0.11 16.13 14.00
N LEU A 19 -0.99 16.75 14.80
CA LEU A 19 -0.59 17.57 15.95
C LEU A 19 0.13 16.77 17.04
N GLN A 20 -0.18 15.47 17.17
CA GLN A 20 0.53 14.56 18.07
C GLN A 20 1.90 14.14 17.56
N THR A 21 2.10 14.15 16.24
CA THR A 21 3.36 13.69 15.60
C THR A 21 4.35 14.82 15.38
N SER A 22 3.88 16.06 15.18
CA SER A 22 4.75 17.20 14.85
C SER A 22 4.21 18.52 15.36
N GLN A 23 5.12 19.44 15.69
CA GLN A 23 4.78 20.80 16.09
C GLN A 23 4.55 21.68 14.85
N VAL A 24 3.32 21.70 14.35
CA VAL A 24 2.96 22.36 13.09
C VAL A 24 1.65 23.14 13.21
N ASN A 25 1.43 24.07 12.27
CA ASN A 25 0.12 24.68 12.07
C ASN A 25 -0.72 23.79 11.14
N VAL A 26 -1.91 23.38 11.57
CA VAL A 26 -2.82 22.57 10.75
C VAL A 26 -4.01 23.42 10.32
N ILE A 27 -4.19 23.57 9.00
CA ILE A 27 -5.27 24.36 8.40
C ILE A 27 -6.21 23.40 7.67
N ALA A 28 -7.42 23.24 8.18
CA ALA A 28 -8.46 22.44 7.52
C ALA A 28 -9.22 23.32 6.52
N VAL A 29 -9.17 22.97 5.23
CA VAL A 29 -9.91 23.68 4.18
C VAL A 29 -11.31 23.08 4.06
N ASP A 30 -12.30 23.84 4.52
CA ASP A 30 -13.71 23.51 4.32
C ASP A 30 -14.21 24.05 2.98
N TRP A 31 -14.60 23.14 2.10
CA TRP A 31 -15.26 23.44 0.83
C TRP A 31 -16.48 22.54 0.62
N VAL A 32 -17.14 22.11 1.72
CA VAL A 32 -18.26 21.17 1.70
C VAL A 32 -19.35 21.62 0.73
N TYR A 33 -19.66 22.92 0.67
CA TYR A 33 -20.63 23.48 -0.27
C TYR A 33 -20.24 23.23 -1.74
N GLY A 34 -19.00 23.56 -2.11
CA GLY A 34 -18.48 23.36 -3.48
C GLY A 34 -18.29 21.89 -3.87
N SER A 35 -18.11 21.00 -2.88
CA SER A 35 -17.98 19.55 -3.09
C SER A 35 -19.31 18.79 -3.08
N THR A 36 -20.39 19.40 -2.60
CA THR A 36 -21.70 18.73 -2.49
C THR A 36 -22.52 18.96 -3.76
N GLY A 37 -22.91 17.87 -4.42
CA GLY A 37 -23.74 17.93 -5.62
C GLY A 37 -23.42 16.79 -6.59
N ALA A 38 -23.75 17.00 -7.86
CA ALA A 38 -23.32 16.10 -8.92
C ALA A 38 -21.80 16.17 -9.10
N TYR A 39 -21.17 15.02 -9.36
CA TYR A 39 -19.71 14.93 -9.47
C TYR A 39 -19.10 15.92 -10.48
N PRO A 40 -19.64 16.12 -11.70
CA PRO A 40 -19.11 17.13 -12.63
C PRO A 40 -19.09 18.54 -12.04
N SER A 41 -20.14 18.94 -11.30
CA SER A 41 -20.22 20.26 -10.67
C SER A 41 -19.15 20.42 -9.58
N ALA A 42 -18.93 19.40 -8.75
CA ALA A 42 -17.87 19.43 -7.74
C ALA A 42 -16.48 19.55 -8.39
N VAL A 43 -16.31 18.90 -9.54
CA VAL A 43 -15.08 18.96 -10.31
C VAL A 43 -14.84 20.33 -10.96
N ASP A 44 -15.89 20.99 -11.45
CA ASP A 44 -15.77 22.33 -12.03
C ASP A 44 -15.39 23.39 -10.97
N ASN A 45 -15.67 23.12 -9.69
CA ASN A 45 -15.27 23.99 -8.57
C ASN A 45 -13.80 23.84 -8.15
N VAL A 46 -13.10 22.79 -8.57
CA VAL A 46 -11.73 22.46 -8.12
C VAL A 46 -10.74 23.60 -8.42
N THR A 47 -10.77 24.16 -9.63
CA THR A 47 -9.86 25.25 -10.03
C THR A 47 -10.08 26.51 -9.20
N GLN A 48 -11.34 26.89 -8.97
CA GLN A 48 -11.66 28.09 -8.17
C GLN A 48 -11.23 27.93 -6.71
N LEU A 49 -11.38 26.73 -6.15
CA LEU A 49 -10.87 26.42 -4.81
C LEU A 49 -9.34 26.51 -4.77
N ALA A 50 -8.65 25.91 -5.74
CA ALA A 50 -7.18 25.96 -5.82
C ALA A 50 -6.66 27.40 -5.91
N LEU A 51 -7.29 28.27 -6.71
CA LEU A 51 -6.94 29.70 -6.78
C LEU A 51 -7.10 30.40 -5.43
N THR A 52 -8.18 30.10 -4.70
CA THR A 52 -8.45 30.69 -3.38
C THR A 52 -7.39 30.27 -2.35
N ILE A 53 -7.04 28.98 -2.33
CA ILE A 53 -5.97 28.46 -1.46
C ILE A 53 -4.60 29.04 -1.86
N SER A 54 -4.33 29.17 -3.16
CA SER A 54 -3.07 29.74 -3.66
C SER A 54 -2.89 31.20 -3.24
N GLN A 55 -3.95 32.01 -3.28
CA GLN A 55 -3.93 33.39 -2.77
C GLN A 55 -3.66 33.44 -1.27
N PHE A 56 -4.25 32.52 -0.49
CA PHE A 56 -3.97 32.41 0.94
C PHE A 56 -2.51 32.03 1.22
N ILE A 57 -1.97 31.02 0.53
CA ILE A 57 -0.56 30.63 0.65
C ILE A 57 0.35 31.80 0.25
N SER A 58 0.04 32.53 -0.82
CA SER A 58 0.83 33.70 -1.24
C SER A 58 0.95 34.75 -0.13
N LYS A 59 -0.11 34.96 0.67
CA LYS A 59 -0.07 35.83 1.85
C LYS A 59 0.83 35.27 2.94
N LEU A 60 0.81 33.96 3.20
CA LEU A 60 1.72 33.32 4.16
C LEU A 60 3.19 33.47 3.73
N LEU A 61 3.48 33.27 2.44
CA LEU A 61 4.83 33.45 1.89
C LEU A 61 5.30 34.90 2.06
N ALA A 62 4.42 35.87 1.80
CA ALA A 62 4.72 37.29 2.00
C ALA A 62 4.97 37.65 3.49
N LEU A 63 4.41 36.89 4.43
CA LEU A 63 4.69 36.99 5.87
C LEU A 63 5.97 36.26 6.29
N GLY A 64 6.71 35.66 5.36
CA GLY A 64 7.98 34.98 5.61
C GLY A 64 7.87 33.49 5.90
N VAL A 65 6.69 32.87 5.73
CA VAL A 65 6.57 31.40 5.81
C VAL A 65 7.32 30.78 4.62
N PRO A 66 8.30 29.88 4.84
CA PRO A 66 9.00 29.23 3.73
C PRO A 66 8.05 28.36 2.89
N GLY A 67 8.10 28.47 1.56
CA GLY A 67 7.31 27.59 0.68
C GLY A 67 7.63 26.10 0.89
N THR A 68 8.89 25.80 1.23
CA THR A 68 9.38 24.46 1.57
C THR A 68 8.75 23.87 2.84
N SER A 69 8.18 24.69 3.73
CA SER A 69 7.46 24.20 4.92
C SER A 69 5.97 23.94 4.68
N ILE A 70 5.46 24.22 3.48
CA ILE A 70 4.06 23.96 3.14
C ILE A 70 3.88 22.50 2.73
N HIS A 71 3.02 21.78 3.45
CA HIS A 71 2.57 20.42 3.11
C HIS A 71 1.06 20.42 2.88
N ILE A 72 0.63 20.06 1.68
CA ILE A 72 -0.78 19.92 1.32
C ILE A 72 -1.15 18.44 1.37
N ILE A 73 -2.20 18.09 2.13
CA ILE A 73 -2.77 16.74 2.16
C ILE A 73 -4.14 16.80 1.51
N GLY A 74 -4.31 16.12 0.38
CA GLY A 74 -5.55 16.12 -0.40
C GLY A 74 -6.17 14.74 -0.48
N VAL A 75 -7.48 14.65 -0.23
CA VAL A 75 -8.26 13.39 -0.38
C VAL A 75 -9.14 13.48 -1.61
N SER A 76 -9.17 12.44 -2.45
CA SER A 76 -10.06 12.40 -3.61
C SER A 76 -9.86 13.61 -4.54
N LEU A 77 -10.90 14.40 -4.84
CA LEU A 77 -10.80 15.68 -5.57
C LEU A 77 -9.82 16.67 -4.92
N GLY A 78 -9.69 16.65 -3.59
CA GLY A 78 -8.76 17.51 -2.86
C GLY A 78 -7.29 17.26 -3.20
N ALA A 79 -6.93 16.07 -3.71
CA ALA A 79 -5.59 15.80 -4.21
C ALA A 79 -5.27 16.66 -5.46
N HIS A 80 -6.22 16.79 -6.38
CA HIS A 80 -6.06 17.64 -7.57
C HIS A 80 -6.10 19.13 -7.23
N VAL A 81 -6.89 19.51 -6.22
CA VAL A 81 -6.82 20.87 -5.65
C VAL A 81 -5.39 21.16 -5.17
N GLY A 82 -4.78 20.23 -4.43
CA GLY A 82 -3.39 20.35 -3.97
C GLY A 82 -2.38 20.43 -5.12
N GLY A 83 -2.56 19.62 -6.16
CA GLY A 83 -1.75 19.66 -7.38
C GLY A 83 -1.81 21.03 -8.07
N LEU A 84 -3.01 21.52 -8.37
CA LEU A 84 -3.21 22.84 -8.98
C LEU A 84 -2.64 23.99 -8.13
N VAL A 85 -2.78 23.92 -6.80
CA VAL A 85 -2.14 24.90 -5.90
C VAL A 85 -0.62 24.85 -6.09
N GLY A 86 -0.02 23.67 -6.08
CA GLY A 86 1.39 23.45 -6.33
C GLY A 86 1.85 24.01 -7.68
N HIS A 87 1.10 23.70 -8.74
CA HIS A 87 1.30 24.21 -10.10
C HIS A 87 1.29 25.75 -10.15
N PHE A 88 0.32 26.41 -9.50
CA PHE A 88 0.26 27.89 -9.43
C PHE A 88 1.45 28.52 -8.70
N HIS A 89 2.14 27.75 -7.85
CA HIS A 89 3.39 28.14 -7.17
C HIS A 89 4.64 27.59 -7.87
N GLY A 90 4.51 27.10 -9.11
CA GLY A 90 5.61 26.63 -9.95
C GLY A 90 6.32 25.40 -9.39
N GLY A 91 5.64 24.53 -8.64
CA GLY A 91 6.22 23.31 -8.07
C GLY A 91 7.13 23.54 -6.86
N ARG A 92 7.15 24.75 -6.30
CA ARG A 92 8.13 25.16 -5.27
C ARG A 92 7.67 24.93 -3.83
N LEU A 93 6.46 24.42 -3.64
CA LEU A 93 5.93 24.09 -2.31
C LEU A 93 6.58 22.80 -1.78
N GLY A 94 6.65 22.67 -0.47
CA GLY A 94 7.38 21.59 0.20
C GLY A 94 6.91 20.19 -0.17
N ARG A 95 5.63 19.89 0.04
CA ARG A 95 5.10 18.54 -0.16
C ARG A 95 3.62 18.51 -0.52
N ILE A 96 3.25 17.52 -1.34
CA ILE A 96 1.86 17.08 -1.50
C ILE A 96 1.75 15.60 -1.13
N THR A 97 0.79 15.25 -0.27
CA THR A 97 0.37 13.87 -0.04
C THR A 97 -1.05 13.70 -0.56
N ALA A 98 -1.23 12.85 -1.56
CA ALA A 98 -2.51 12.55 -2.14
C ALA A 98 -3.07 11.22 -1.61
N LEU A 99 -4.22 11.30 -0.95
CA LEU A 99 -4.92 10.17 -0.36
C LEU A 99 -6.03 9.76 -1.34
N ASP A 100 -5.73 8.71 -2.11
CA ASP A 100 -6.54 8.17 -3.20
C ASP A 100 -7.10 9.25 -4.15
N PRO A 101 -6.22 9.93 -4.93
CA PRO A 101 -6.63 10.99 -5.86
C PRO A 101 -7.75 10.51 -6.79
N ALA A 102 -8.74 11.37 -7.10
CA ALA A 102 -9.91 10.96 -7.86
C ALA A 102 -9.57 10.58 -9.31
N GLY A 103 -10.09 9.44 -9.79
CA GLY A 103 -9.85 8.92 -11.13
C GLY A 103 -10.73 9.50 -12.23
N PRO A 104 -12.06 9.62 -12.05
CA PRO A 104 -12.95 10.17 -13.08
C PRO A 104 -12.57 11.61 -13.46
N LYS A 105 -12.66 11.96 -14.74
CA LYS A 105 -12.09 13.18 -15.37
C LYS A 105 -10.56 13.26 -15.36
N TYR A 106 -9.86 12.90 -14.29
CA TYR A 106 -8.41 13.13 -14.16
C TYR A 106 -7.49 12.05 -14.74
N THR A 107 -7.93 10.78 -14.82
CA THR A 107 -7.06 9.69 -15.35
C THR A 107 -6.56 9.94 -16.78
N ARG A 108 -7.32 10.70 -17.58
CA ARG A 108 -6.97 11.07 -18.97
C ARG A 108 -6.65 12.57 -19.11
N ALA A 109 -6.62 13.31 -18.00
CA ALA A 109 -6.31 14.71 -18.01
C ALA A 109 -4.80 14.93 -18.22
N SER A 110 -4.45 16.07 -18.81
CA SER A 110 -3.07 16.50 -18.95
C SER A 110 -2.45 16.78 -17.57
N PRO A 111 -1.11 16.66 -17.39
CA PRO A 111 -0.45 16.97 -16.13
C PRO A 111 -0.85 18.33 -15.53
N GLU A 112 -1.09 19.35 -16.36
CA GLU A 112 -1.48 20.70 -15.96
C GLU A 112 -2.90 20.78 -15.37
N GLU A 113 -3.74 19.78 -15.61
CA GLU A 113 -5.14 19.73 -15.18
C GLU A 113 -5.36 18.80 -13.98
N ARG A 114 -4.32 18.10 -13.51
CA ARG A 114 -4.41 17.11 -12.43
C ARG A 114 -3.24 17.27 -11.45
N LEU A 115 -3.14 16.31 -10.54
CA LEU A 115 -1.96 16.18 -9.69
C LEU A 115 -0.83 15.53 -10.51
N ASP A 116 0.37 16.06 -10.39
CA ASP A 116 1.58 15.61 -11.05
C ASP A 116 2.81 15.68 -10.12
N PRO A 117 3.87 14.87 -10.32
CA PRO A 117 5.08 14.98 -9.51
C PRO A 117 5.70 16.38 -9.51
N GLY A 118 5.54 17.16 -10.58
CA GLY A 118 6.04 18.53 -10.71
C GLY A 118 5.35 19.57 -9.82
N ASP A 119 4.25 19.23 -9.14
CA ASP A 119 3.45 20.20 -8.37
C ASP A 119 4.07 20.58 -7.01
N ALA A 120 5.06 19.82 -6.51
CA ALA A 120 5.78 20.16 -5.30
C ALA A 120 7.20 19.59 -5.32
N LEU A 121 8.03 20.03 -4.38
CA LEU A 121 9.37 19.46 -4.19
C LEU A 121 9.29 17.97 -3.86
N PHE A 122 8.21 17.49 -3.27
CA PHE A 122 7.90 16.07 -3.15
C PHE A 122 6.40 15.82 -3.21
N VAL A 123 6.02 14.83 -3.98
CA VAL A 123 4.64 14.40 -4.16
C VAL A 123 4.61 12.91 -3.91
N GLU A 124 3.69 12.46 -3.08
CA GLU A 124 3.38 11.04 -2.96
C GLU A 124 1.88 10.83 -3.13
N ALA A 125 1.51 9.67 -3.64
CA ALA A 125 0.12 9.26 -3.78
C ALA A 125 -0.10 7.88 -3.17
N ILE A 126 -1.20 7.72 -2.46
CA ILE A 126 -1.62 6.45 -1.86
C ILE A 126 -2.87 6.00 -2.60
N HIS A 127 -2.72 4.95 -3.41
CA HIS A 127 -3.80 4.39 -4.20
C HIS A 127 -4.41 3.21 -3.45
N THR A 128 -5.71 3.30 -3.18
CA THR A 128 -6.48 2.27 -2.49
C THR A 128 -7.77 1.90 -3.20
N ASP A 129 -8.20 2.60 -4.26
CA ASP A 129 -9.42 2.29 -5.01
C ASP A 129 -9.32 2.65 -6.51
N ALA A 130 -8.19 2.35 -7.14
CA ALA A 130 -7.90 2.73 -8.53
C ALA A 130 -8.82 2.07 -9.57
N ASP A 131 -9.56 1.02 -9.23
CA ASP A 131 -10.53 0.40 -10.13
C ASP A 131 -11.92 1.04 -10.11
N ILE A 132 -12.29 1.76 -9.03
CA ILE A 132 -13.58 2.46 -8.90
C ILE A 132 -13.43 3.99 -8.85
N PHE A 133 -13.02 4.58 -7.72
CA PHE A 133 -12.98 6.05 -7.55
C PHE A 133 -11.61 6.68 -7.71
N GLY A 134 -10.53 5.95 -7.44
CA GLY A 134 -9.15 6.43 -7.46
C GLY A 134 -8.57 6.51 -8.88
N ILE A 135 -7.54 7.33 -9.04
CA ILE A 135 -6.79 7.47 -10.30
C ILE A 135 -5.89 6.25 -10.54
N ARG A 136 -5.86 5.80 -11.79
CA ARG A 136 -5.18 4.55 -12.21
C ARG A 136 -3.72 4.71 -12.56
N ILE A 137 -3.32 5.93 -12.87
CA ILE A 137 -1.96 6.28 -13.26
C ILE A 137 -1.21 6.78 -12.03
N PRO A 138 0.12 6.56 -11.99
CA PRO A 138 0.96 7.25 -11.02
C PRO A 138 0.89 8.76 -11.23
N VAL A 139 0.98 9.51 -10.14
CA VAL A 139 0.89 10.98 -10.08
C VAL A 139 1.86 11.59 -9.07
N GLY A 140 2.70 10.78 -8.42
CA GLY A 140 3.68 11.24 -7.44
C GLY A 140 5.13 10.88 -7.82
N HIS A 141 6.07 11.40 -7.04
CA HIS A 141 7.43 10.86 -7.02
C HIS A 141 7.41 9.41 -6.49
N ILE A 142 6.50 9.11 -5.55
CA ILE A 142 6.25 7.77 -5.03
C ILE A 142 4.75 7.50 -5.02
N ASP A 143 4.34 6.39 -5.65
CA ASP A 143 2.95 5.95 -5.73
C ASP A 143 2.80 4.61 -5.01
N TYR A 144 2.16 4.65 -3.84
CA TYR A 144 1.87 3.49 -3.01
C TYR A 144 0.60 2.80 -3.49
N PHE A 145 0.74 1.65 -4.16
CA PHE A 145 -0.39 0.80 -4.56
C PHE A 145 -0.68 -0.23 -3.46
N VAL A 146 -1.47 0.19 -2.48
CA VAL A 146 -1.73 -0.59 -1.25
C VAL A 146 -2.64 -1.77 -1.57
N ASN A 147 -2.21 -2.99 -1.25
CA ASN A 147 -2.86 -4.25 -1.67
C ASN A 147 -3.13 -4.32 -3.18
N GLY A 148 -2.28 -3.67 -3.98
CA GLY A 148 -2.44 -3.55 -5.43
C GLY A 148 -3.26 -2.34 -5.89
N GLY A 149 -3.73 -1.51 -4.96
CA GLY A 149 -4.48 -0.28 -5.19
C GLY A 149 -5.92 -0.49 -5.62
N LYS A 150 -6.53 -1.63 -5.24
CA LYS A 150 -7.90 -2.02 -5.58
C LYS A 150 -8.60 -2.48 -4.29
N ASP A 151 -9.04 -3.73 -4.20
CA ASP A 151 -9.71 -4.27 -3.01
C ASP A 151 -8.84 -4.23 -1.74
N GLN A 152 -9.29 -3.49 -0.72
CA GLN A 152 -8.60 -3.39 0.56
C GLN A 152 -9.12 -4.45 1.56
N PRO A 153 -8.24 -5.13 2.31
CA PRO A 153 -8.66 -6.07 3.34
C PRO A 153 -9.59 -5.42 4.37
N GLY A 154 -10.70 -6.08 4.69
CA GLY A 154 -11.70 -5.57 5.65
C GLY A 154 -12.79 -4.69 5.02
N CYS A 155 -12.68 -4.31 3.75
CA CYS A 155 -13.76 -3.65 3.05
C CYS A 155 -14.83 -4.64 2.53
N PRO A 156 -16.12 -4.27 2.53
CA PRO A 156 -17.19 -5.13 2.03
C PRO A 156 -17.03 -5.43 0.54
N ARG A 157 -17.30 -6.67 0.12
CA ARG A 157 -17.23 -7.11 -1.30
C ARG A 157 -18.57 -7.29 -1.99
N PHE A 158 -19.67 -7.06 -1.27
CA PHE A 158 -21.01 -7.30 -1.77
C PHE A 158 -21.81 -6.00 -1.83
N ILE A 159 -22.52 -5.80 -2.94
CA ILE A 159 -23.38 -4.63 -3.20
C ILE A 159 -24.44 -4.46 -2.10
N SER A 160 -24.83 -5.54 -1.41
CA SER A 160 -25.74 -5.51 -0.26
C SER A 160 -25.24 -4.66 0.91
N ALA A 161 -23.94 -4.36 0.99
CA ALA A 161 -23.37 -3.42 1.97
C ALA A 161 -23.61 -1.93 1.60
N GLY A 162 -24.32 -1.65 0.51
CA GLY A 162 -24.76 -0.30 0.13
C GLY A 162 -23.58 0.63 -0.17
N TYR A 163 -23.65 1.87 0.32
CA TYR A 163 -22.61 2.88 0.08
C TYR A 163 -21.23 2.48 0.63
N ASN A 164 -21.18 1.64 1.68
CA ASN A 164 -19.92 1.15 2.24
C ASN A 164 -19.18 0.19 1.32
N PHE A 165 -19.87 -0.52 0.42
CA PHE A 165 -19.24 -1.31 -0.63
C PHE A 165 -18.43 -0.44 -1.60
N LEU A 166 -18.88 0.80 -1.84
CA LEU A 166 -18.25 1.71 -2.79
C LEU A 166 -17.14 2.54 -2.13
N ILE A 167 -17.38 3.08 -0.93
CA ILE A 167 -16.51 4.12 -0.37
C ILE A 167 -15.38 3.60 0.53
N CYS A 168 -15.45 2.33 0.98
CA CYS A 168 -14.52 1.81 1.98
C CYS A 168 -13.08 1.77 1.46
N ASP A 169 -12.87 1.26 0.25
CA ASP A 169 -11.55 1.18 -0.39
C ASP A 169 -10.99 2.59 -0.63
N HIS A 170 -11.82 3.51 -1.11
CA HIS A 170 -11.44 4.92 -1.31
C HIS A 170 -10.98 5.61 -0.01
N MET A 171 -11.71 5.38 1.09
CA MET A 171 -11.37 5.96 2.39
C MET A 171 -10.22 5.25 3.11
N ARG A 172 -9.77 4.08 2.62
CA ARG A 172 -8.64 3.36 3.21
C ARG A 172 -7.37 4.20 3.20
N ALA A 173 -7.11 5.01 2.17
CA ALA A 173 -5.94 5.89 2.14
C ALA A 173 -5.89 6.86 3.34
N VAL A 174 -7.04 7.41 3.73
CA VAL A 174 -7.15 8.27 4.93
C VAL A 174 -6.85 7.48 6.21
N HIS A 175 -7.45 6.30 6.35
CA HIS A 175 -7.24 5.47 7.53
C HIS A 175 -5.81 4.96 7.66
N LEU A 176 -5.15 4.62 6.55
CA LEU A 176 -3.74 4.24 6.51
C LEU A 176 -2.86 5.41 6.93
N TYR A 177 -3.10 6.61 6.39
CA TYR A 177 -2.30 7.78 6.71
C TYR A 177 -2.44 8.16 8.19
N ILE A 178 -3.66 8.20 8.74
CA ILE A 178 -3.89 8.41 10.18
C ILE A 178 -3.15 7.33 11.00
N SER A 179 -3.29 6.06 10.62
CA SER A 179 -2.66 4.96 11.35
C SER A 179 -1.14 5.03 11.35
N ALA A 180 -0.53 5.44 10.24
CA ALA A 180 0.91 5.63 10.12
C ALA A 180 1.45 6.74 11.03
N LEU A 181 0.64 7.76 11.32
CA LEU A 181 1.00 8.84 12.25
C LEU A 181 0.80 8.42 13.71
N SER A 182 -0.29 7.71 14.00
CA SER A 182 -0.71 7.40 15.38
C SER A 182 -0.07 6.16 15.99
N HIS A 183 0.59 5.31 15.21
CA HIS A 183 1.13 4.03 15.70
C HIS A 183 2.62 3.87 15.36
N PRO A 184 3.41 3.22 16.24
CA PRO A 184 4.85 3.02 16.04
C PRO A 184 5.20 1.98 14.97
N CYS A 185 4.23 1.55 14.17
CA CYS A 185 4.37 0.44 13.24
C CYS A 185 4.43 0.96 11.78
N PRO A 186 5.59 0.88 11.12
CA PRO A 186 5.77 1.48 9.81
C PRO A 186 5.00 0.72 8.72
N ILE A 187 4.36 1.48 7.82
CA ILE A 187 3.69 0.94 6.64
C ILE A 187 4.65 1.09 5.46
N VAL A 188 5.38 0.00 5.18
CA VAL A 188 6.54 -0.01 4.26
C VAL A 188 6.14 -0.43 2.85
N GLY A 189 6.57 0.33 1.84
CA GLY A 189 6.40 0.01 0.41
C GLY A 189 7.67 -0.54 -0.24
N PHE A 190 7.52 -1.44 -1.21
CA PHE A 190 8.62 -2.03 -1.97
C PHE A 190 8.54 -1.63 -3.45
N PRO A 191 9.61 -1.07 -4.05
CA PRO A 191 9.61 -0.70 -5.46
C PRO A 191 9.42 -1.94 -6.33
N CYS A 192 8.45 -1.89 -7.25
CA CYS A 192 8.18 -3.01 -8.13
C CYS A 192 7.52 -2.56 -9.44
N ALA A 193 7.66 -3.35 -10.50
CA ALA A 193 7.02 -3.06 -11.78
C ALA A 193 5.50 -3.28 -11.73
N SER A 194 5.05 -4.28 -10.98
CA SER A 194 3.64 -4.63 -10.86
C SER A 194 3.31 -5.26 -9.50
N HIS A 195 2.03 -5.22 -9.12
CA HIS A 195 1.54 -5.90 -7.93
C HIS A 195 1.79 -7.42 -7.99
N GLN A 196 1.68 -8.02 -9.18
CA GLN A 196 1.89 -9.46 -9.34
C GLN A 196 3.37 -9.84 -9.15
N ASP A 197 4.31 -9.03 -9.64
CA ASP A 197 5.73 -9.22 -9.41
C ASP A 197 6.09 -9.08 -7.94
N PHE A 198 5.48 -8.11 -7.25
CA PHE A 198 5.61 -7.93 -5.82
C PHE A 198 5.15 -9.19 -5.08
N LEU A 199 3.91 -9.65 -5.32
CA LEU A 199 3.38 -10.84 -4.66
C LEU A 199 4.17 -12.12 -4.99
N ASN A 200 4.77 -12.21 -6.18
CA ASN A 200 5.60 -13.34 -6.59
C ASN A 200 7.04 -13.25 -6.05
N GLY A 201 7.37 -12.27 -5.21
CA GLY A 201 8.71 -12.14 -4.62
C GLY A 201 9.79 -11.82 -5.66
N HIS A 202 9.48 -10.98 -6.63
CA HIS A 202 10.47 -10.41 -7.57
C HIS A 202 11.10 -9.12 -7.04
N CYS A 203 10.47 -8.49 -6.04
CA CYS A 203 10.85 -7.21 -5.47
C CYS A 203 10.98 -7.37 -3.95
N LEU A 204 12.22 -7.49 -3.46
CA LEU A 204 12.51 -8.01 -2.12
C LEU A 204 13.31 -7.04 -1.24
N ASP A 205 13.81 -5.96 -1.84
CA ASP A 205 14.63 -4.95 -1.17
C ASP A 205 14.28 -3.55 -1.72
N CYS A 206 14.93 -2.54 -1.17
CA CYS A 206 14.79 -1.15 -1.60
C CYS A 206 16.15 -0.54 -1.96
N ALA A 207 17.10 -1.36 -2.44
CA ALA A 207 18.45 -0.93 -2.76
C ALA A 207 18.46 0.17 -3.84
N LYS A 208 17.62 0.03 -4.87
CA LYS A 208 17.37 1.05 -5.89
C LYS A 208 15.86 1.30 -6.02
N PRO A 209 15.42 2.56 -6.18
CA PRO A 209 16.21 3.80 -6.15
C PRO A 209 16.49 4.32 -4.73
N PHE A 210 16.01 3.66 -3.67
CA PHE A 210 15.97 4.22 -2.32
C PHE A 210 17.20 3.94 -1.43
N LEU A 211 18.32 3.47 -1.99
CA LEU A 211 19.58 3.25 -1.26
C LEU A 211 19.42 2.39 0.01
N SER A 212 18.62 1.33 -0.10
CA SER A 212 18.29 0.36 0.96
C SER A 212 17.38 0.89 2.08
N SER A 213 16.85 2.11 1.95
CA SER A 213 15.86 2.67 2.84
C SER A 213 14.47 2.55 2.23
N CYS A 214 13.70 1.54 2.60
CA CYS A 214 12.36 1.38 2.03
C CYS A 214 11.45 2.55 2.38
N PRO A 215 10.72 3.11 1.39
CA PRO A 215 9.81 4.21 1.61
C PRO A 215 8.62 3.78 2.48
N ARG A 216 8.12 4.71 3.30
CA ARG A 216 7.06 4.48 4.28
C ARG A 216 5.99 5.56 4.13
N ILE A 217 4.73 5.15 4.28
CA ILE A 217 3.62 6.10 4.43
C ILE A 217 3.77 6.82 5.78
N GLY A 218 3.65 8.14 5.80
CA GLY A 218 3.75 8.97 7.01
C GLY A 218 4.37 10.34 6.73
N LEU A 219 4.74 11.11 7.77
CA LEU A 219 5.45 12.39 7.59
C LEU A 219 6.88 12.18 7.08
N LEU A 220 7.52 13.26 6.59
CA LEU A 220 8.77 13.15 5.83
C LEU A 220 9.90 12.53 6.65
N GLU A 221 9.97 12.87 7.94
CA GLU A 221 10.92 12.30 8.91
C GLU A 221 10.77 10.78 9.05
N GLN A 222 9.56 10.26 8.82
CA GLN A 222 9.23 8.84 8.90
C GLN A 222 9.25 8.15 7.53
N ALA A 223 9.29 8.91 6.43
CA ALA A 223 9.08 8.40 5.07
C ALA A 223 10.23 7.52 4.57
N GLY A 224 11.42 7.59 5.18
CA GLY A 224 12.58 6.81 4.73
C GLY A 224 13.10 7.21 3.34
N VAL A 225 12.75 8.41 2.86
CA VAL A 225 13.14 8.93 1.53
C VAL A 225 14.11 10.09 1.69
N ASN A 226 15.14 10.13 0.83
CA ASN A 226 16.07 11.25 0.77
C ASN A 226 15.63 12.27 -0.30
N MET A 227 15.17 13.44 0.14
CA MET A 227 14.72 14.55 -0.71
C MET A 227 15.79 15.09 -1.66
N SER A 228 17.08 14.88 -1.39
CA SER A 228 18.16 15.35 -2.26
C SER A 228 18.30 14.55 -3.57
N ARG A 229 17.69 13.36 -3.64
CA ARG A 229 17.68 12.49 -4.82
C ARG A 229 16.33 11.80 -4.93
N LEU A 230 15.31 12.55 -5.32
CA LEU A 230 14.00 11.98 -5.56
C LEU A 230 14.01 11.16 -6.84
N PRO A 231 13.44 9.95 -6.82
CA PRO A 231 13.27 9.20 -8.04
C PRO A 231 12.16 9.83 -8.88
N GLN A 232 12.25 9.65 -10.19
CA GLN A 232 11.17 10.01 -11.10
C GLN A 232 10.13 8.89 -11.08
N GLU A 233 8.95 9.19 -10.52
CA GLU A 233 7.74 8.37 -10.55
C GLU A 233 7.95 6.87 -10.25
N VAL A 234 7.94 6.50 -8.97
CA VAL A 234 8.17 5.11 -8.52
C VAL A 234 6.92 4.49 -7.96
N LYS A 235 6.49 3.39 -8.58
CA LYS A 235 5.45 2.52 -8.03
C LYS A 235 6.03 1.66 -6.92
N VAL A 236 5.42 1.73 -5.75
CA VAL A 236 5.73 0.86 -4.63
C VAL A 236 4.49 0.08 -4.21
N PHE A 237 4.69 -1.18 -3.83
CA PHE A 237 3.62 -2.09 -3.48
C PHE A 237 3.81 -2.59 -2.05
N LEU A 238 2.69 -2.86 -1.39
CA LEU A 238 2.63 -3.32 -0.02
C LEU A 238 1.31 -4.03 0.23
N MET A 239 1.29 -4.81 1.31
CA MET A 239 0.09 -5.44 1.85
C MET A 239 -0.23 -4.82 3.21
N THR A 240 -1.48 -4.87 3.63
CA THR A 240 -1.92 -4.40 4.95
C THR A 240 -2.85 -5.39 5.61
N SER A 241 -3.01 -5.29 6.93
CA SER A 241 -4.02 -6.03 7.66
C SER A 241 -5.42 -5.39 7.46
N PRO A 242 -6.52 -6.08 7.83
CA PRO A 242 -7.86 -5.55 7.59
C PRO A 242 -8.29 -4.42 8.52
N SER A 243 -7.57 -4.18 9.62
CA SER A 243 -7.91 -3.21 10.66
C SER A 243 -6.66 -2.49 11.18
N ALA A 244 -6.83 -1.31 11.80
CA ALA A 244 -5.73 -0.59 12.44
C ALA A 244 -4.97 -1.49 13.44
N PRO A 245 -3.63 -1.39 13.54
CA PRO A 245 -2.76 -0.38 12.93
C PRO A 245 -2.40 -0.60 11.44
N PHE A 246 -3.06 -1.52 10.72
CA PHE A 246 -2.90 -1.85 9.29
C PHE A 246 -1.53 -2.35 8.83
N CYS A 247 -0.45 -2.01 9.53
CA CYS A 247 0.87 -2.50 9.23
C CYS A 247 0.95 -4.03 9.33
N VAL A 248 1.85 -4.59 8.54
CA VAL A 248 2.20 -6.02 8.53
C VAL A 248 3.69 -6.12 8.27
N HIS A 249 4.24 -7.27 8.63
CA HIS A 249 5.54 -7.70 8.17
C HIS A 249 5.38 -8.51 6.88
N HIS A 250 6.37 -8.42 5.99
CA HIS A 250 6.42 -9.19 4.75
C HIS A 250 7.51 -10.24 4.87
N SER A 251 7.18 -11.48 4.51
CA SER A 251 8.15 -12.56 4.36
C SER A 251 8.06 -13.20 2.98
N LEU A 252 9.21 -13.48 2.37
CA LEU A 252 9.29 -14.34 1.21
C LEU A 252 9.18 -15.79 1.69
N VAL A 253 8.22 -16.53 1.14
CA VAL A 253 8.10 -17.97 1.34
C VAL A 253 8.35 -18.69 0.03
N GLU A 254 9.11 -19.77 0.10
CA GLU A 254 9.52 -20.57 -1.05
C GLU A 254 9.32 -22.07 -0.76
N PHE A 255 8.83 -22.80 -1.75
CA PHE A 255 8.82 -24.25 -1.74
C PHE A 255 9.50 -24.79 -2.99
N GLN A 256 10.49 -25.65 -2.78
CA GLN A 256 11.21 -26.35 -3.83
C GLN A 256 10.82 -27.83 -3.83
N LEU A 257 10.27 -28.31 -4.95
CA LEU A 257 9.95 -29.71 -5.17
C LEU A 257 11.23 -30.52 -5.36
N GLN A 258 11.23 -31.74 -4.84
CA GLN A 258 12.31 -32.70 -5.11
C GLN A 258 12.36 -33.14 -6.58
N LYS A 259 11.23 -33.10 -7.28
CA LYS A 259 11.11 -33.49 -8.69
C LYS A 259 10.15 -32.56 -9.42
N LYS A 260 10.52 -32.18 -10.65
CA LYS A 260 9.62 -31.48 -11.59
C LYS A 260 8.35 -32.27 -11.81
N ARG A 261 7.25 -31.52 -11.94
CA ARG A 261 5.92 -32.08 -12.20
C ARG A 261 5.38 -31.49 -13.49
N ASN A 262 4.73 -32.31 -14.29
CA ASN A 262 4.09 -31.88 -15.54
C ASN A 262 2.75 -31.14 -15.31
N ARG A 263 2.51 -30.63 -14.10
CA ARG A 263 1.28 -30.00 -13.63
C ARG A 263 1.61 -28.90 -12.63
N ILE A 264 0.67 -27.97 -12.50
CA ILE A 264 0.74 -26.90 -11.50
C ILE A 264 0.57 -27.52 -10.10
N THR A 265 1.43 -27.15 -9.16
CA THR A 265 1.33 -27.55 -7.75
C THR A 265 0.92 -26.34 -6.92
N ILE A 266 -0.05 -26.52 -6.02
CA ILE A 266 -0.52 -25.46 -5.11
C ILE A 266 -0.26 -25.90 -3.68
N ILE A 267 0.42 -25.04 -2.91
CA ILE A 267 0.72 -25.27 -1.50
C ILE A 267 0.19 -24.08 -0.73
N GLU A 268 -0.74 -24.33 0.19
CA GLU A 268 -1.18 -23.34 1.15
C GLU A 268 -0.25 -23.34 2.36
N ILE A 269 0.15 -22.15 2.77
CA ILE A 269 1.05 -21.89 3.89
C ILE A 269 0.27 -21.09 4.91
N SER A 270 0.31 -21.51 6.17
CA SER A 270 -0.22 -20.75 7.29
C SER A 270 0.87 -20.49 8.30
N PHE A 271 1.15 -19.22 8.58
CA PHE A 271 1.93 -18.81 9.74
C PHE A 271 0.99 -18.68 10.92
N SER A 272 1.31 -19.36 12.02
CA SER A 272 0.53 -19.29 13.25
C SER A 272 1.41 -18.77 14.38
N SER A 273 0.91 -17.73 15.05
CA SER A 273 1.42 -17.22 16.32
C SER A 273 0.36 -17.40 17.42
N ASN A 274 0.68 -17.02 18.65
CA ASN A 274 -0.27 -17.03 19.76
C ASN A 274 -1.56 -16.22 19.51
N SER A 275 -1.51 -15.18 18.66
CA SER A 275 -2.62 -14.25 18.46
C SER A 275 -3.13 -14.18 17.02
N THR A 276 -2.36 -14.66 16.06
CA THR A 276 -2.65 -14.46 14.63
C THR A 276 -2.36 -15.70 13.80
N LYS A 277 -3.19 -15.90 12.79
CA LYS A 277 -2.99 -16.88 11.73
C LYS A 277 -3.10 -16.17 10.39
N ASP A 278 -2.02 -16.20 9.62
CA ASP A 278 -1.91 -15.49 8.34
C ASP A 278 -1.53 -16.50 7.24
N THR A 279 -2.17 -16.41 6.07
CA THR A 279 -2.07 -17.47 5.04
C THR A 279 -1.70 -16.94 3.67
N ALA A 280 -0.99 -17.77 2.89
CA ALA A 280 -0.69 -17.50 1.49
C ALA A 280 -0.69 -18.81 0.69
N LYS A 281 -0.73 -18.70 -0.65
CA LYS A 281 -0.63 -19.85 -1.56
C LYS A 281 0.57 -19.69 -2.47
N ILE A 282 1.47 -20.68 -2.44
CA ILE A 282 2.51 -20.85 -3.45
C ILE A 282 1.92 -21.63 -4.62
N ILE A 283 2.20 -21.16 -5.82
CA ILE A 283 1.88 -21.84 -7.07
C ILE A 283 3.19 -22.16 -7.76
N ILE A 284 3.46 -23.44 -7.97
CA ILE A 284 4.61 -23.93 -8.74
C ILE A 284 4.09 -24.27 -10.14
N PRO A 285 4.51 -23.54 -11.19
CA PRO A 285 4.08 -23.83 -12.55
C PRO A 285 4.49 -25.23 -13.02
N LYS A 286 3.82 -25.71 -14.07
CA LYS A 286 4.21 -26.93 -14.77
C LYS A 286 5.69 -26.83 -15.20
N ASP A 287 6.42 -27.95 -15.04
CA ASP A 287 7.82 -28.13 -15.41
C ASP A 287 8.83 -27.24 -14.65
N GLN A 288 8.38 -26.62 -13.56
CA GLN A 288 9.21 -25.88 -12.60
C GLN A 288 9.35 -26.67 -11.29
N GLU A 289 10.44 -26.42 -10.56
CA GLU A 289 10.71 -27.04 -9.26
C GLU A 289 10.36 -26.09 -8.11
N THR A 290 10.49 -24.79 -8.32
CA THR A 290 10.37 -23.79 -7.27
C THR A 290 9.16 -22.91 -7.51
N GLY A 291 8.40 -22.67 -6.44
CA GLY A 291 7.44 -21.58 -6.38
C GLY A 291 7.72 -20.73 -5.16
N LYS A 292 7.45 -19.44 -5.31
CA LYS A 292 7.65 -18.44 -4.26
C LYS A 292 6.48 -17.47 -4.19
N ARG A 293 6.27 -16.88 -3.03
CA ARG A 293 5.20 -15.92 -2.77
C ARG A 293 5.59 -15.02 -1.60
N LEU A 294 5.13 -13.77 -1.59
CA LEU A 294 5.12 -12.96 -0.38
C LEU A 294 3.93 -13.34 0.52
N LEU A 295 4.18 -13.42 1.81
CA LEU A 295 3.19 -13.60 2.86
C LEU A 295 3.26 -12.40 3.79
N ALA A 296 2.13 -11.71 3.97
CA ALA A 296 1.98 -10.66 4.99
C ALA A 296 1.51 -11.27 6.30
N HIS A 297 2.17 -10.90 7.41
CA HIS A 297 1.85 -11.40 8.73
C HIS A 297 1.90 -10.28 9.78
N ARG A 298 1.07 -10.39 10.82
CA ARG A 298 0.82 -9.28 11.77
C ARG A 298 1.86 -9.14 12.88
N VAL A 299 2.62 -10.18 13.16
CA VAL A 299 3.71 -10.18 14.15
C VAL A 299 5.05 -10.39 13.44
N PRO A 300 6.19 -9.95 14.00
CA PRO A 300 7.50 -10.24 13.41
C PRO A 300 7.71 -11.73 13.12
N LEU A 301 8.50 -12.06 12.10
CA LEU A 301 8.70 -13.48 11.69
C LEU A 301 9.21 -14.35 12.84
N CYS A 302 10.06 -13.80 13.69
CA CYS A 302 10.60 -14.50 14.87
C CYS A 302 9.56 -14.78 15.97
N GLN A 303 8.36 -14.20 15.90
CA GLN A 303 7.24 -14.48 16.81
C GLN A 303 6.25 -15.50 16.21
N ILE A 304 6.51 -16.00 15.01
CA ILE A 304 5.72 -17.09 14.44
C ILE A 304 6.16 -18.40 15.07
N ASN A 305 5.22 -19.08 15.75
CA ASN A 305 5.49 -20.34 16.44
C ASN A 305 5.59 -21.50 15.45
N THR A 306 4.62 -21.60 14.54
CA THR A 306 4.51 -22.73 13.62
C THR A 306 4.17 -22.29 12.20
N VAL A 307 4.73 -23.03 11.23
CA VAL A 307 4.31 -22.99 9.83
C VAL A 307 3.56 -24.27 9.48
N THR A 308 2.33 -24.13 9.01
CA THR A 308 1.55 -25.24 8.47
C THR A 308 1.60 -25.22 6.96
N LEU A 309 1.98 -26.35 6.36
CA LEU A 309 2.01 -26.56 4.92
C LEU A 309 0.91 -27.55 4.53
N LYS A 310 0.11 -27.17 3.52
CA LYS A 310 -0.97 -28.00 2.98
C LYS A 310 -0.86 -28.09 1.47
N TYR A 311 -0.64 -29.30 0.97
CA TYR A 311 -0.70 -29.56 -0.47
C TYR A 311 -2.16 -29.63 -0.94
N ILE A 312 -2.53 -28.76 -1.89
CA ILE A 312 -3.86 -28.71 -2.48
C ILE A 312 -3.81 -29.36 -3.87
N PRO A 313 -4.31 -30.60 -4.03
CA PRO A 313 -4.36 -31.26 -5.33
C PRO A 313 -5.37 -30.57 -6.25
N ARG A 314 -5.10 -30.59 -7.55
CA ARG A 314 -6.11 -30.15 -8.52
C ARG A 314 -7.01 -31.34 -8.87
N ASN A 315 -8.28 -31.28 -8.47
CA ASN A 315 -9.26 -32.28 -8.89
C ASN A 315 -9.62 -32.05 -10.36
N HIS A 316 -9.18 -32.95 -11.24
CA HIS A 316 -9.66 -33.01 -12.62
C HIS A 316 -10.41 -34.32 -12.83
N PHE A 317 -11.54 -34.26 -13.54
CA PHE A 317 -12.47 -35.39 -13.72
C PHE A 317 -11.79 -36.68 -14.25
N TRP A 318 -10.68 -36.54 -14.99
CA TRP A 318 -10.02 -37.63 -15.71
C TRP A 318 -8.66 -38.06 -15.14
N SER A 319 -8.17 -37.46 -14.05
CA SER A 319 -6.93 -37.94 -13.43
C SER A 319 -6.82 -37.54 -11.97
N LYS A 320 -6.41 -38.49 -11.13
CA LYS A 320 -6.02 -38.21 -9.74
C LYS A 320 -4.60 -37.63 -9.73
N ASP A 321 -4.42 -36.60 -8.91
CA ASP A 321 -3.10 -36.03 -8.64
C ASP A 321 -2.28 -37.00 -7.76
N GLU A 322 -0.97 -36.79 -7.66
CA GLU A 322 -0.13 -37.61 -6.78
C GLU A 322 -0.61 -37.50 -5.32
N PRO A 323 -0.53 -38.59 -4.53
CA PRO A 323 -1.05 -38.62 -3.17
C PRO A 323 -0.26 -37.74 -2.20
N PHE A 324 1.00 -37.44 -2.53
CA PHE A 324 1.87 -36.55 -1.77
C PHE A 324 2.89 -35.88 -2.69
N ILE A 325 3.51 -34.82 -2.19
CA ILE A 325 4.69 -34.19 -2.79
C ILE A 325 5.83 -34.18 -1.78
N VAL A 326 7.08 -34.15 -2.27
CA VAL A 326 8.26 -34.05 -1.41
C VAL A 326 9.07 -32.82 -1.81
N GLY A 327 9.61 -32.09 -0.83
CA GLY A 327 10.39 -30.90 -1.11
C GLY A 327 11.07 -30.27 0.10
N LYS A 328 11.37 -28.98 -0.05
CA LYS A 328 11.97 -28.12 0.97
C LYS A 328 11.19 -26.81 1.05
N PHE A 329 10.96 -26.35 2.27
CA PHE A 329 10.35 -25.05 2.54
C PHE A 329 11.40 -24.09 3.11
N CYS A 330 11.39 -22.85 2.62
CA CYS A 330 12.26 -21.77 3.06
C CYS A 330 11.47 -20.47 3.27
N VAL A 331 11.94 -19.65 4.20
CA VAL A 331 11.36 -18.33 4.51
C VAL A 331 12.46 -17.30 4.76
N ALA A 332 12.20 -16.04 4.41
CA ALA A 332 13.01 -14.91 4.84
C ALA A 332 12.17 -13.64 5.09
N PRO A 333 12.49 -12.84 6.12
CA PRO A 333 11.84 -11.56 6.34
C PRO A 333 12.32 -10.52 5.32
N LEU A 334 11.45 -9.57 4.97
CA LEU A 334 11.81 -8.41 4.14
C LEU A 334 12.08 -7.16 5.00
N PRO A 335 12.92 -6.22 4.53
CA PRO A 335 13.69 -6.26 3.29
C PRO A 335 14.82 -7.29 3.34
N LEU A 336 15.02 -8.01 2.24
CA LEU A 336 16.13 -8.97 2.09
C LEU A 336 17.43 -8.21 1.83
N ASN A 337 18.45 -8.48 2.65
CA ASN A 337 19.79 -7.93 2.44
C ASN A 337 20.48 -8.59 1.22
N SER A 338 21.62 -8.05 0.81
CA SER A 338 22.40 -8.55 -0.34
C SER A 338 22.83 -10.03 -0.20
N SER A 339 22.98 -10.55 1.02
CA SER A 339 23.33 -11.95 1.26
C SER A 339 22.17 -12.95 1.06
N ARG A 340 20.91 -12.46 0.92
CA ARG A 340 19.70 -13.26 0.67
C ARG A 340 19.58 -14.54 1.52
N THR A 341 19.90 -14.44 2.81
CA THR A 341 19.85 -15.61 3.70
C THR A 341 18.40 -15.99 4.00
N MET A 342 18.01 -17.21 3.61
CA MET A 342 16.72 -17.80 3.95
C MET A 342 16.87 -18.87 5.03
N SER A 343 15.94 -18.89 5.97
CA SER A 343 15.79 -19.96 6.95
C SER A 343 14.98 -21.08 6.33
N CYS A 344 15.50 -22.31 6.33
CA CYS A 344 14.84 -23.43 5.70
C CYS A 344 14.66 -24.60 6.64
N LEU A 345 13.54 -25.31 6.47
CA LEU A 345 13.33 -26.62 7.07
C LEU A 345 14.24 -27.68 6.41
N PRO A 346 14.45 -28.83 7.07
CA PRO A 346 15.21 -29.94 6.50
C PRO A 346 14.67 -30.40 5.13
N TRP A 347 15.55 -30.93 4.29
CA TRP A 347 15.15 -31.50 3.00
C TRP A 347 14.28 -32.75 3.20
N GLY A 348 13.39 -33.02 2.25
CA GLY A 348 12.59 -34.26 2.24
C GLY A 348 11.24 -34.14 2.96
N LEU A 349 10.71 -32.92 3.11
CA LEU A 349 9.38 -32.71 3.68
C LEU A 349 8.33 -33.39 2.81
N THR A 350 7.64 -34.38 3.36
CA THR A 350 6.56 -35.07 2.67
C THR A 350 5.23 -34.43 3.02
N LEU A 351 4.53 -33.90 2.02
CA LEU A 351 3.22 -33.26 2.18
C LEU A 351 2.14 -34.12 1.53
N PRO A 352 1.35 -34.86 2.34
CA PRO A 352 0.19 -35.58 1.84
C PRO A 352 -0.89 -34.62 1.32
N SER A 353 -1.64 -35.09 0.33
CA SER A 353 -2.74 -34.37 -0.28
C SER A 353 -3.82 -33.99 0.73
N LYS A 354 -4.16 -32.69 0.79
CA LYS A 354 -5.18 -32.09 1.68
C LYS A 354 -4.92 -32.26 3.18
N THR A 355 -3.72 -32.65 3.58
CA THR A 355 -3.33 -32.77 5.00
C THR A 355 -2.52 -31.55 5.42
N ASP A 356 -2.83 -31.06 6.62
CA ASP A 356 -2.10 -29.96 7.26
C ASP A 356 -0.89 -30.55 8.01
N ILE A 357 0.32 -30.16 7.63
CA ILE A 357 1.55 -30.57 8.32
C ILE A 357 2.22 -29.34 8.91
N SER A 358 2.41 -29.34 10.23
CA SER A 358 2.97 -28.20 10.97
C SER A 358 4.43 -28.45 11.36
N TYR A 359 5.23 -27.40 11.29
CA TYR A 359 6.64 -27.39 11.64
C TYR A 359 6.96 -26.16 12.49
N ASP A 360 7.91 -26.28 13.41
CA ASP A 360 8.44 -25.14 14.14
C ASP A 360 9.41 -24.36 13.24
N LEU A 361 9.36 -23.03 13.31
CA LEU A 361 10.25 -22.15 12.55
C LEU A 361 11.46 -21.75 13.41
N PRO A 362 12.69 -22.08 13.01
CA PRO A 362 13.90 -21.70 13.74
C PRO A 362 14.26 -20.24 13.41
N THR A 363 13.48 -19.28 13.90
CA THR A 363 13.77 -17.85 13.76
C THR A 363 13.82 -17.18 15.13
N ALA A 364 15.03 -16.87 15.60
CA ALA A 364 15.22 -16.09 16.82
C ALA A 364 14.93 -14.61 16.56
N CYS A 365 14.34 -13.91 17.55
CA CYS A 365 14.31 -12.45 17.53
C CYS A 365 15.70 -11.94 17.95
N ALA A 366 16.22 -10.94 17.22
CA ALA A 366 17.49 -10.30 17.53
C ALA A 366 17.33 -9.25 18.64
#